data_AF-A0AAV4N6H6-F1
#
_entry.id   AF-A0AAV4N6H6-F1
#
_cell.length_a   1.000
_cell.length_b   1.000
_cell.length_c   1.000
_cell.angle_alpha   90.00
_cell.angle_beta   90.00
_cell.angle_gamma   90.00
#
_symmetry.space_group_name_H-M   'P 1'
#
loop_
_entity.id
_entity.type
_entity.pdbx_description
1 polymer ?
#
loop_
_entity_poly.entity_id
_entity_poly.type
_entity_poly.pdbx_seq_one_letter_code
_entity_poly.pdbx_strand_id
1 'polypeptide(L)'
;MAKKVNNRGVKAGNLHFSIKKDKNYPRKFKKIVPEPYISTGYFSFINRLSRIDGIRPFTIAGLAVLFGFLNSYHQATMFENDRHFSHLSSLEREMTFRTEMGLYYFYYKALTESHSLLEGLSGIMNDNLTEYPSVINTLERFTLYPEVILAASYRNIQTFSDIFNVSLKECWQVLRGDDLPPIESCEGVGDPAYFYVTTVFLINGLVGSLIFIFGIILSDSISGGILAAACFFLIMESAPGCNGHLL
;
A
#
# COMPACT_ATOMS: atom_id res chain seq x y z
N MET A 1 -32.46 30.32 -46.90
CA MET A 1 -33.70 29.75 -47.49
C MET A 1 -33.56 28.23 -47.47
N ALA A 2 -34.30 27.51 -46.62
CA ALA A 2 -35.56 26.81 -46.96
C ALA A 2 -35.37 25.85 -48.16
N LYS A 3 -35.44 24.51 -48.05
CA LYS A 3 -36.62 23.63 -47.84
C LYS A 3 -36.07 22.19 -47.79
N LYS A 4 -36.42 21.31 -46.84
CA LYS A 4 -37.65 20.49 -46.70
C LYS A 4 -37.94 19.58 -47.91
N VAL A 5 -38.12 18.27 -47.64
CA VAL A 5 -38.98 17.23 -48.29
C VAL A 5 -38.31 15.87 -48.02
N ASN A 6 -38.80 14.94 -47.19
CA ASN A 6 -40.06 14.19 -47.09
C ASN A 6 -40.24 13.05 -48.12
N ASN A 7 -40.56 11.87 -47.55
CA ASN A 7 -41.42 10.78 -48.02
C ASN A 7 -40.84 9.53 -48.71
N ARG A 8 -41.06 8.41 -47.99
CA ARG A 8 -41.71 7.14 -48.38
C ARG A 8 -40.93 6.06 -49.16
N GLY A 9 -40.90 4.89 -48.54
CA GLY A 9 -41.14 3.55 -49.13
C GLY A 9 -41.37 2.59 -47.96
N VAL A 10 -42.57 2.12 -47.60
CA VAL A 10 -43.55 1.25 -48.27
C VAL A 10 -43.05 -0.18 -48.55
N LYS A 11 -43.54 -1.05 -47.66
CA LYS A 11 -43.96 -2.47 -47.77
C LYS A 11 -42.91 -3.58 -47.77
N ALA A 12 -43.01 -4.36 -46.69
CA ALA A 12 -42.55 -5.72 -46.50
C ALA A 12 -43.40 -6.74 -47.30
N GLY A 13 -42.75 -7.81 -47.76
CA GLY A 13 -43.33 -9.14 -48.00
C GLY A 13 -42.39 -10.15 -47.31
N ASN A 14 -42.80 -10.78 -46.21
CA ASN A 14 -43.57 -12.03 -46.10
C ASN A 14 -42.79 -13.28 -46.56
N LEU A 15 -42.20 -13.99 -45.60
CA LEU A 15 -42.13 -15.45 -45.63
C LEU A 15 -42.63 -16.00 -44.30
N HIS A 16 -43.42 -17.06 -44.39
CA HIS A 16 -44.46 -17.47 -43.46
C HIS A 16 -43.92 -18.45 -42.38
N PHE A 17 -44.05 -18.02 -41.11
CA PHE A 17 -44.65 -18.73 -39.96
C PHE A 17 -44.43 -20.24 -39.76
N SER A 18 -43.86 -20.58 -38.60
CA SER A 18 -44.40 -21.63 -37.73
C SER A 18 -44.34 -21.18 -36.27
N ILE A 19 -45.50 -20.78 -35.73
CA ILE A 19 -45.72 -20.50 -34.32
C ILE A 19 -45.82 -21.82 -33.55
N LYS A 20 -44.91 -22.01 -32.59
CA LYS A 20 -45.17 -22.80 -31.40
C LYS A 20 -45.40 -21.81 -30.25
N LYS A 21 -46.63 -21.79 -29.73
CA LYS A 21 -47.04 -20.96 -28.59
C LYS A 21 -46.37 -21.48 -27.33
N ASP A 22 -45.43 -20.73 -26.76
CA ASP A 22 -44.99 -20.95 -25.39
C ASP A 22 -45.28 -19.73 -24.51
N LYS A 23 -45.71 -20.05 -23.29
CA LYS A 23 -46.55 -19.23 -22.41
C LYS A 23 -45.81 -18.01 -21.86
N ASN A 24 -46.55 -16.91 -21.81
CA ASN A 24 -46.16 -15.64 -21.19
C ASN A 24 -45.94 -15.82 -19.68
N TYR A 25 -44.68 -15.80 -19.22
CA TYR A 25 -44.35 -15.73 -17.79
C TYR A 25 -43.93 -14.30 -17.44
N PRO A 26 -44.54 -13.65 -16.43
CA PRO A 26 -44.13 -12.30 -16.05
C PRO A 26 -42.73 -12.36 -15.43
N ARG A 27 -41.76 -11.70 -16.07
CA ARG A 27 -40.46 -11.39 -15.46
C ARG A 27 -40.69 -10.38 -14.33
N LYS A 28 -40.93 -10.88 -13.11
CA LYS A 28 -40.72 -10.10 -11.89
C LYS A 28 -39.27 -9.65 -11.89
N PHE A 29 -39.05 -8.35 -12.04
CA PHE A 29 -37.76 -7.72 -11.78
C PHE A 29 -37.48 -7.93 -10.29
N LYS A 30 -36.69 -8.96 -9.98
CA LYS A 30 -36.17 -9.18 -8.63
C LYS A 30 -35.27 -7.99 -8.36
N LYS A 31 -35.70 -7.04 -7.53
CA LYS A 31 -34.82 -6.03 -6.96
C LYS A 31 -33.61 -6.77 -6.42
N ILE A 32 -32.44 -6.53 -7.00
CA ILE A 32 -31.17 -6.93 -6.43
C ILE A 32 -31.01 -6.03 -5.22
N VAL A 33 -31.44 -6.53 -4.06
CA VAL A 33 -31.10 -5.97 -2.76
C VAL A 33 -29.63 -6.34 -2.54
N PRO A 34 -28.71 -5.39 -2.31
CA PRO A 34 -27.33 -5.73 -2.00
C PRO A 34 -27.31 -6.55 -0.70
N GLU A 35 -26.57 -7.65 -0.74
CA GLU A 35 -26.42 -8.59 0.37
C GLU A 35 -25.82 -7.91 1.61
N PRO A 36 -26.42 -8.01 2.82
CA PRO A 36 -25.99 -7.27 4.00
C PRO A 36 -24.97 -8.07 4.83
N TYR A 37 -23.95 -8.67 4.21
CA TYR A 37 -22.92 -9.38 4.98
C TYR A 37 -21.93 -8.44 5.69
N ILE A 38 -21.65 -7.27 5.12
CA ILE A 38 -20.67 -6.31 5.64
C ILE A 38 -21.22 -5.50 6.84
N SER A 39 -22.54 -5.24 6.86
CA SER A 39 -23.15 -4.37 7.89
C SER A 39 -23.32 -5.05 9.25
N THR A 40 -23.56 -6.35 9.28
CA THR A 40 -23.83 -7.10 10.52
C THR A 40 -22.58 -7.26 11.39
N GLY A 41 -21.41 -7.47 10.77
CA GLY A 41 -20.11 -7.52 11.47
C GLY A 41 -19.70 -6.17 12.03
N TYR A 42 -19.93 -5.08 11.29
CA TYR A 42 -19.59 -3.73 11.72
C TYR A 42 -20.45 -3.27 12.91
N PHE A 43 -21.75 -3.56 12.89
CA PHE A 43 -22.65 -3.25 14.02
C PHE A 43 -22.31 -4.08 15.27
N SER A 44 -21.97 -5.37 15.11
CA SER A 44 -21.48 -6.19 16.22
C SER A 44 -20.14 -5.69 16.77
N PHE A 45 -19.25 -5.16 15.92
CA PHE A 45 -17.96 -4.61 16.31
C PHE A 45 -18.13 -3.32 17.12
N ILE A 46 -18.97 -2.38 16.64
CA ILE A 46 -19.28 -1.14 17.35
C ILE A 46 -19.96 -1.41 18.70
N ASN A 47 -20.85 -2.41 18.78
CA ASN A 47 -21.49 -2.79 20.05
C ASN A 47 -20.54 -3.46 21.05
N ARG A 48 -19.47 -4.14 20.60
CA ARG A 48 -18.39 -4.60 21.49
C ARG A 48 -17.47 -3.46 21.89
N LEU A 49 -17.20 -2.53 20.97
CA LEU A 49 -16.41 -1.33 21.25
C LEU A 49 -17.12 -0.44 22.28
N SER A 50 -18.45 -0.33 22.23
CA SER A 50 -19.26 0.40 23.21
C SER A 50 -19.37 -0.29 24.57
N ARG A 51 -18.88 -1.53 24.71
CA ARG A 51 -18.78 -2.23 26.00
C ARG A 51 -17.56 -1.75 26.82
N ILE A 52 -16.68 -0.96 26.19
CA ILE A 52 -15.47 -0.39 26.76
C ILE A 52 -15.82 1.00 27.32
N ASP A 53 -16.61 1.06 28.39
CA ASP A 53 -16.98 2.33 29.03
C ASP A 53 -15.85 2.87 29.96
N GLY A 54 -15.59 4.17 29.92
CA GLY A 54 -14.78 4.90 30.91
C GLY A 54 -13.30 5.14 30.57
N ILE A 55 -12.39 4.89 31.53
CA ILE A 55 -10.92 5.09 31.44
C ILE A 55 -10.22 3.96 30.64
N ARG A 56 -10.89 2.81 30.50
CA ARG A 56 -10.37 1.61 29.83
C ARG A 56 -9.99 1.78 28.34
N PRO A 57 -10.71 2.51 27.47
CA PRO A 57 -10.33 2.66 26.08
C PRO A 57 -9.04 3.48 25.92
N PHE A 58 -8.82 4.49 26.78
CA PHE A 58 -7.56 5.25 26.79
C PHE A 58 -6.38 4.38 27.20
N THR A 59 -6.54 3.52 28.22
CA THR A 59 -5.48 2.58 28.61
C THR A 59 -5.20 1.55 27.52
N ILE A 60 -6.22 1.05 26.83
CA ILE A 60 -6.08 0.10 25.72
C ILE A 60 -5.40 0.77 24.52
N ALA A 61 -5.79 1.99 24.17
CA ALA A 61 -5.17 2.76 23.10
C ALA A 61 -3.69 3.06 23.41
N GLY A 62 -3.38 3.46 24.65
CA GLY A 62 -2.00 3.68 25.09
C GLY A 62 -1.14 2.42 24.98
N LEU A 63 -1.66 1.27 25.44
CA LEU A 63 -0.98 -0.02 25.29
C LEU A 63 -0.82 -0.41 23.82
N ALA A 64 -1.85 -0.20 22.98
CA ALA A 64 -1.79 -0.51 21.56
C ALA A 64 -0.71 0.30 20.83
N VAL A 65 -0.59 1.60 21.13
CA VAL A 65 0.46 2.47 20.59
C VAL A 65 1.83 2.03 21.08
N LEU A 66 1.97 1.70 22.36
CA LEU A 66 3.23 1.21 22.92
C LEU A 66 3.68 -0.09 22.25
N PHE A 67 2.77 -1.06 22.09
CA PHE A 67 3.07 -2.32 21.39
C PHE A 67 3.43 -2.09 19.91
N GLY A 68 2.71 -1.22 19.21
CA GLY A 68 3.03 -0.89 17.82
C GLY A 68 4.38 -0.21 17.67
N PHE A 69 4.71 0.71 18.58
CA PHE A 69 6.01 1.38 18.62
C PHE A 69 7.14 0.39 18.88
N LEU A 70 7.00 -0.50 19.88
CA LEU A 70 7.97 -1.57 20.15
C LEU A 70 8.14 -2.49 18.94
N ASN A 71 7.06 -2.81 18.23
CA ASN A 71 7.12 -3.64 17.02
C ASN A 71 7.83 -2.96 15.86
N SER A 72 7.57 -1.66 15.65
CA SER A 72 8.29 -0.87 14.65
C SER A 72 9.78 -0.76 15.01
N TYR A 73 10.10 -0.54 16.29
CA TYR A 73 11.47 -0.42 16.76
C TYR A 73 12.24 -1.74 16.62
N HIS A 74 11.64 -2.85 17.07
CA HIS A 74 12.23 -4.20 16.93
C HIS A 74 12.62 -4.50 15.49
N GLN A 75 11.71 -4.24 14.54
CA GLN A 75 11.98 -4.47 13.13
C GLN A 75 13.07 -3.56 12.58
N ALA A 76 13.10 -2.29 12.96
CA ALA A 76 14.15 -1.38 12.56
C ALA A 76 15.51 -1.87 13.07
N THR A 77 15.58 -2.34 14.32
CA THR A 77 16.81 -2.90 14.90
C THR A 77 17.25 -4.19 14.20
N MET A 78 16.33 -5.12 13.95
CA MET A 78 16.65 -6.37 13.25
C MET A 78 17.12 -6.12 11.82
N PHE A 79 16.45 -5.21 11.12
CA PHE A 79 16.84 -4.80 9.77
C PHE A 79 18.22 -4.15 9.74
N GLU A 80 18.50 -3.26 10.71
CA GLU A 80 19.81 -2.62 10.81
C GLU A 80 20.91 -3.64 11.15
N ASN A 81 20.62 -4.62 12.00
CA ASN A 81 21.57 -5.68 12.36
C ASN A 81 21.90 -6.62 11.19
N ASP A 82 20.93 -6.92 10.32
CA ASP A 82 21.17 -7.76 9.12
C ASP A 82 21.84 -6.97 8.00
N ARG A 83 21.33 -5.77 7.69
CA ARG A 83 21.69 -5.03 6.47
C ARG A 83 22.70 -3.91 6.67
N HIS A 84 22.90 -3.45 7.90
CA HIS A 84 23.76 -2.30 8.24
C HIS A 84 23.44 -1.09 7.37
N PHE A 85 22.15 -0.81 7.19
CA PHE A 85 21.63 0.10 6.17
C PHE A 85 22.13 1.54 6.35
N SER A 86 22.45 1.93 7.59
CA SER A 86 23.08 3.21 7.91
C SER A 86 24.47 3.38 7.29
N HIS A 87 25.25 2.30 7.20
CA HIS A 87 26.63 2.39 6.72
C HIS A 87 26.75 2.33 5.19
N LEU A 88 25.69 1.93 4.49
CA LEU A 88 25.72 1.82 3.04
C LEU A 88 25.52 3.18 2.37
N SER A 89 26.32 3.43 1.33
CA SER A 89 26.10 4.57 0.45
C SER A 89 24.78 4.46 -0.32
N SER A 90 24.29 5.59 -0.85
CA SER A 90 22.98 5.63 -1.53
C SER A 90 22.88 4.62 -2.68
N LEU A 91 23.94 4.45 -3.48
CA LEU A 91 23.96 3.47 -4.58
C LEU A 91 23.91 2.03 -4.03
N GLU A 92 24.74 1.71 -3.05
CA GLU A 92 24.81 0.36 -2.48
C GLU A 92 23.47 -0.02 -1.82
N ARG A 93 22.82 0.96 -1.18
CA ARG A 93 21.50 0.83 -0.58
C ARG A 93 20.45 0.42 -1.61
N GLU A 94 20.42 1.06 -2.78
CA GLU A 94 19.49 0.70 -3.85
C GLU A 94 19.71 -0.73 -4.36
N MET A 95 20.96 -1.21 -4.34
CA MET A 95 21.30 -2.58 -4.71
C MET A 95 20.92 -3.63 -3.65
N THR A 96 20.60 -3.23 -2.42
CA THR A 96 20.16 -4.16 -1.38
C THR A 96 18.74 -4.67 -1.58
N PHE A 97 17.90 -3.87 -2.24
CA PHE A 97 16.55 -4.27 -2.61
C PHE A 97 16.61 -5.23 -3.80
N ARG A 98 16.42 -6.53 -3.52
CA ARG A 98 16.40 -7.57 -4.55
C ARG A 98 14.97 -7.99 -4.90
N THR A 99 14.84 -8.60 -6.08
CA THR A 99 13.63 -9.25 -6.59
C THR A 99 12.39 -8.35 -6.53
N GLU A 100 11.40 -8.73 -5.73
CA GLU A 100 10.10 -8.08 -5.66
C GLU A 100 10.18 -6.74 -4.90
N MET A 101 10.95 -6.71 -3.81
CA MET A 101 11.14 -5.48 -3.01
C MET A 101 11.87 -4.40 -3.82
N GLY A 102 12.82 -4.80 -4.67
CA GLY A 102 13.49 -3.90 -5.60
C GLY A 102 12.55 -3.36 -6.69
N LEU A 103 11.63 -4.19 -7.19
CA LEU A 103 10.62 -3.77 -8.15
C LEU A 103 9.67 -2.71 -7.57
N TYR A 104 9.16 -2.92 -6.35
CA TYR A 104 8.29 -1.95 -5.67
C TYR A 104 9.02 -0.62 -5.44
N TYR A 105 10.25 -0.68 -4.91
CA TYR A 105 11.07 0.50 -4.67
C TYR A 105 11.40 1.26 -5.98
N PHE A 106 11.67 0.55 -7.08
CA PHE A 106 11.93 1.17 -8.39
C PHE A 106 10.75 2.03 -8.86
N TYR A 107 9.51 1.51 -8.82
CA TYR A 107 8.33 2.27 -9.23
C TYR A 107 8.00 3.41 -8.26
N TYR A 108 8.16 3.19 -6.96
CA TYR A 108 8.08 4.25 -5.96
C TYR A 108 9.05 5.39 -6.29
N LYS A 109 10.34 5.08 -6.51
CA LYS A 109 11.38 6.06 -6.84
C LYS A 109 11.02 6.84 -8.11
N ALA A 110 10.60 6.16 -9.17
CA ALA A 110 10.17 6.80 -10.42
C ALA A 110 9.02 7.81 -10.21
N LEU A 111 8.05 7.50 -9.33
CA LEU A 111 6.95 8.41 -8.99
C LEU A 111 7.44 9.63 -8.19
N THR A 112 8.39 9.44 -7.29
CA THR A 112 8.94 10.53 -6.47
C THR A 112 9.84 11.47 -7.26
N GLU A 113 10.56 10.97 -8.27
CA GLU A 113 11.44 11.76 -9.13
C GLU A 113 10.69 12.51 -10.24
N SER A 114 9.50 12.04 -10.62
CA SER A 114 8.67 12.69 -11.63
C SER A 114 8.24 14.11 -11.23
N HIS A 115 8.21 15.05 -12.18
CA HIS A 115 7.81 16.43 -11.93
C HIS A 115 6.40 16.56 -11.32
N SER A 116 5.45 15.75 -11.78
CA SER A 116 4.09 15.70 -11.24
C SER A 116 3.63 14.27 -11.00
N LEU A 117 2.87 14.04 -9.91
CA LEU A 117 2.48 12.69 -9.52
C LEU A 117 1.54 12.05 -10.55
N LEU A 118 0.68 12.84 -11.19
CA LEU A 118 -0.22 12.37 -12.23
C LEU A 118 0.52 11.98 -13.52
N GLU A 119 1.57 12.71 -13.87
CA GLU A 119 2.42 12.37 -15.02
C GLU A 119 3.20 11.09 -14.76
N GLY A 120 3.81 10.95 -13.57
CA GLY A 120 4.45 9.70 -13.15
C GLY A 120 3.47 8.52 -13.18
N LEU A 121 2.24 8.71 -12.68
CA LEU A 121 1.19 7.68 -12.73
C LEU A 121 0.79 7.31 -14.16
N SER A 122 0.60 8.30 -15.03
CA SER A 122 0.29 8.05 -16.45
C SER A 122 1.42 7.30 -17.15
N GLY A 123 2.68 7.57 -16.78
CA GLY A 123 3.84 6.85 -17.28
C GLY A 123 3.84 5.38 -16.88
N ILE A 124 3.57 5.08 -15.61
CA ILE A 124 3.52 3.68 -15.13
C ILE A 124 2.28 2.93 -15.63
N MET A 125 1.15 3.63 -15.80
CA MET A 125 -0.08 3.02 -16.33
C MET A 125 0.02 2.66 -17.82
N ASN A 126 0.96 3.27 -18.55
CA ASN A 126 1.18 3.05 -19.97
C ASN A 126 2.68 2.76 -20.23
N ASP A 127 3.21 1.77 -19.52
CA ASP A 127 4.62 1.39 -19.60
C ASP A 127 4.91 0.47 -20.80
N ASN A 128 5.94 0.81 -21.57
CA ASN A 128 6.42 0.04 -22.71
C ASN A 128 7.84 -0.54 -22.50
N LEU A 129 8.48 -0.25 -21.36
CA LEU A 129 9.85 -0.67 -21.08
C LEU A 129 9.89 -2.10 -20.54
N THR A 130 8.90 -2.50 -19.73
CA THR A 130 8.90 -3.83 -19.11
C THR A 130 8.56 -4.94 -20.11
N GLU A 131 7.66 -4.69 -21.08
CA GLU A 131 7.19 -5.69 -22.06
C GLU A 131 7.12 -5.16 -23.49
N TYR A 132 8.26 -4.70 -24.03
CA TYR A 132 8.34 -4.27 -25.43
C TYR A 132 7.99 -5.41 -26.41
N PRO A 133 7.13 -5.20 -27.42
CA PRO A 133 6.59 -3.93 -27.94
C PRO A 133 5.20 -3.54 -27.40
N SER A 134 4.61 -4.32 -26.50
CA SER A 134 3.29 -4.04 -25.94
C SER A 134 3.35 -2.99 -24.84
N VAL A 135 2.26 -2.26 -24.67
CA VAL A 135 2.09 -1.31 -23.57
C VAL A 135 1.14 -1.91 -22.55
N ILE A 136 1.53 -1.96 -21.29
CA ILE A 136 0.77 -2.60 -20.22
C ILE A 136 0.50 -1.64 -19.07
N ASN A 137 -0.61 -1.90 -18.36
CA ASN A 137 -0.90 -1.23 -17.10
C ASN A 137 -0.17 -1.94 -15.96
N THR A 138 0.99 -1.41 -15.61
CA THR A 138 1.86 -1.92 -14.56
C THR A 138 1.26 -1.75 -13.16
N LEU A 139 0.45 -0.70 -12.94
CA LEU A 139 -0.17 -0.38 -11.65
C LEU A 139 -1.10 -1.51 -11.16
N GLU A 140 -1.98 -1.97 -12.05
CA GLU A 140 -2.93 -3.04 -11.74
C GLU A 140 -2.24 -4.40 -11.68
N ARG A 141 -1.34 -4.68 -12.63
CA ARG A 141 -0.70 -5.99 -12.76
C ARG A 141 0.20 -6.35 -11.59
N PHE A 142 0.96 -5.40 -11.06
CA PHE A 142 1.86 -5.62 -9.92
C PHE A 142 1.30 -5.06 -8.61
N THR A 143 0.03 -4.65 -8.59
CA THR A 143 -0.65 -4.14 -7.39
C THR A 143 0.10 -3.01 -6.67
N LEU A 144 0.67 -2.06 -7.43
CA LEU A 144 1.54 -0.98 -6.94
C LEU A 144 0.79 0.14 -6.19
N TYR A 145 -0.47 -0.07 -5.78
CA TYR A 145 -1.28 0.94 -5.10
C TYR A 145 -0.65 1.48 -3.81
N PRO A 146 -0.06 0.65 -2.91
CA PRO A 146 0.61 1.17 -1.72
C PRO A 146 1.78 2.09 -2.05
N GLU A 147 2.54 1.76 -3.11
CA GLU A 147 3.70 2.53 -3.55
C GLU A 147 3.32 3.91 -4.06
N VAL A 148 2.18 4.02 -4.74
CA VAL A 148 1.63 5.31 -5.16
C VAL A 148 1.30 6.19 -3.95
N ILE A 149 0.69 5.59 -2.91
CA ILE A 149 0.33 6.32 -1.69
C ILE A 149 1.60 6.79 -0.95
N LEU A 150 2.63 5.94 -0.90
CA LEU A 150 3.94 6.29 -0.32
C LEU A 150 4.64 7.39 -1.12
N ALA A 151 4.64 7.33 -2.44
CA ALA A 151 5.23 8.36 -3.28
C ALA A 151 4.49 9.70 -3.12
N ALA A 152 3.16 9.66 -3.01
CA ALA A 152 2.35 10.84 -2.72
C ALA A 152 2.70 11.44 -1.35
N SER A 153 2.77 10.63 -0.30
CA SER A 153 3.09 11.11 1.05
C SER A 153 4.50 11.72 1.11
N TYR A 154 5.49 11.09 0.49
CA TYR A 154 6.85 11.61 0.39
C TYR A 154 6.91 12.99 -0.27
N ARG A 155 6.22 13.18 -1.40
CA ARG A 155 6.17 14.48 -2.10
C ARG A 155 5.49 15.57 -1.27
N ASN A 156 4.42 15.21 -0.54
CA ASN A 156 3.75 16.14 0.37
C ASN A 156 4.69 16.54 1.52
N ILE A 157 5.46 15.61 2.08
CA ILE A 157 6.41 15.87 3.17
C ILE A 157 7.57 16.74 2.69
N GLN A 158 8.13 16.49 1.49
CA GLN A 158 9.15 17.35 0.90
C GLN A 158 8.62 18.77 0.66
N THR A 159 7.44 18.90 0.03
CA THR A 159 6.82 20.21 -0.21
C THR A 159 6.59 20.95 1.11
N PHE A 160 6.17 20.24 2.15
CA PHE A 160 6.02 20.81 3.48
C PHE A 160 7.38 21.26 4.04
N SER A 161 8.41 20.42 4.00
CA SER A 161 9.76 20.77 4.48
C SER A 161 10.36 21.96 3.75
N ASP A 162 10.14 22.09 2.43
CA ASP A 162 10.56 23.24 1.64
C ASP A 162 9.88 24.53 2.12
N ILE A 163 8.59 24.46 2.48
CA ILE A 163 7.85 25.59 3.06
C ILE A 163 8.40 25.99 4.44
N PHE A 164 8.74 25.02 5.28
CA PHE A 164 9.29 25.27 6.62
C PHE A 164 10.82 25.51 6.63
N ASN A 165 11.47 25.39 5.46
CA ASN A 165 12.91 25.57 5.27
C ASN A 165 13.76 24.68 6.20
N VAL A 166 13.29 23.46 6.45
CA VAL A 166 13.97 22.47 7.30
C VAL A 166 14.73 21.48 6.42
N SER A 167 16.03 21.31 6.65
CA SER A 167 16.85 20.27 6.00
C SER A 167 16.40 18.88 6.45
N LEU A 168 15.85 18.08 5.54
CA LEU A 168 15.40 16.70 5.82
C LEU A 168 16.45 15.63 5.48
N LYS A 169 17.54 16.01 4.81
CA LYS A 169 18.63 15.10 4.45
C LYS A 169 19.96 15.78 4.65
N GLU A 170 20.91 15.03 5.18
CA GLU A 170 22.31 15.44 5.28
C GLU A 170 23.12 14.52 4.36
N CYS A 171 23.93 15.11 3.50
CA CYS A 171 24.71 14.38 2.51
C CYS A 171 26.20 14.61 2.75
N TRP A 172 26.97 13.53 2.72
CA TRP A 172 28.42 13.57 2.77
C TRP A 172 29.01 12.72 1.66
N GLN A 173 30.25 13.04 1.28
CA GLN A 173 30.99 12.29 0.28
C GLN A 173 32.07 11.45 0.95
N VAL A 174 32.07 10.15 0.67
CA VAL A 174 33.09 9.22 1.18
C VAL A 174 34.09 8.92 0.06
N LEU A 175 35.37 9.21 0.32
CA LEU A 175 36.48 8.90 -0.57
C LEU A 175 36.90 7.43 -0.37
N ARG A 176 36.80 6.61 -1.42
CA ARG A 176 37.21 5.19 -1.37
C ARG A 176 38.71 4.94 -1.64
N GLY A 177 39.46 5.97 -2.01
CA GLY A 177 40.89 5.90 -2.37
C GLY A 177 41.23 6.83 -3.53
N ASP A 178 42.52 6.94 -3.86
CA ASP A 178 43.07 7.99 -4.75
C ASP A 178 42.62 7.87 -6.22
N ASP A 179 42.13 6.70 -6.66
CA ASP A 179 41.74 6.44 -8.06
C ASP A 179 40.22 6.17 -8.28
N LEU A 180 39.40 6.28 -7.23
CA LEU A 180 37.96 6.00 -7.31
C LEU A 180 37.16 7.31 -7.15
N PRO A 181 36.13 7.55 -8.00
CA PRO A 181 35.27 8.70 -7.80
C PRO A 181 34.63 8.64 -6.41
N PRO A 182 34.45 9.78 -5.72
CA PRO A 182 33.76 9.81 -4.43
C PRO A 182 32.30 9.39 -4.60
N ILE A 183 31.77 8.63 -3.64
CA ILE A 183 30.35 8.27 -3.61
C ILE A 183 29.66 9.18 -2.59
N GLU A 184 28.51 9.71 -3.00
CA GLU A 184 27.61 10.45 -2.13
C GLU A 184 26.79 9.48 -1.27
N SER A 185 26.79 9.74 0.04
CA SER A 185 25.97 9.07 1.03
C SER A 185 25.09 10.12 1.68
N CYS A 186 23.79 10.04 1.40
CA CYS A 186 22.79 10.87 2.05
C CYS A 186 22.04 10.04 3.11
N GLU A 187 21.82 10.66 4.26
CA GLU A 187 21.01 10.11 5.34
C GLU A 187 19.87 11.07 5.72
N GLY A 188 18.78 10.48 6.21
CA GLY A 188 17.62 11.21 6.71
C GLY A 188 16.33 10.93 5.95
N VAL A 189 15.23 11.47 6.46
CA VAL A 189 13.87 11.24 5.93
C VAL A 189 13.68 11.88 4.55
N GLY A 190 14.55 12.82 4.16
CA GLY A 190 14.59 13.43 2.83
C GLY A 190 15.31 12.59 1.77
N ASP A 191 15.87 11.43 2.13
CA ASP A 191 16.33 10.43 1.17
C ASP A 191 15.20 9.42 0.88
N PRO A 192 14.90 9.11 -0.40
CA PRO A 192 13.74 8.30 -0.75
C PRO A 192 13.81 6.88 -0.19
N ALA A 193 15.01 6.29 -0.06
CA ALA A 193 15.19 4.94 0.48
C ALA A 193 14.91 4.89 1.99
N TYR A 194 15.41 5.87 2.74
CA TYR A 194 15.13 5.96 4.18
C TYR A 194 13.67 6.23 4.47
N PHE A 195 13.03 7.12 3.71
CA PHE A 195 11.61 7.40 3.85
C PHE A 195 10.77 6.13 3.63
N TYR A 196 11.07 5.40 2.56
CA TYR A 196 10.40 4.17 2.18
C TYR A 196 10.47 3.13 3.30
N VAL A 197 11.69 2.76 3.70
CA VAL A 197 11.93 1.70 4.70
C VAL A 197 11.34 2.08 6.06
N THR A 198 11.52 3.33 6.49
CA THR A 198 10.97 3.82 7.77
C THR A 198 9.44 3.75 7.76
N THR A 199 8.80 4.14 6.65
CA THR A 199 7.34 4.10 6.55
C THR A 199 6.81 2.67 6.55
N VAL A 200 7.50 1.73 5.91
CA VAL A 200 7.15 0.30 5.97
C VAL A 200 7.20 -0.22 7.40
N PHE A 201 8.23 0.13 8.18
CA PHE A 201 8.30 -0.26 9.59
C PHE A 201 7.16 0.35 10.42
N LEU A 202 6.82 1.62 10.18
CA LEU A 202 5.70 2.28 10.87
C LEU A 202 4.36 1.63 10.53
N ILE A 203 4.10 1.32 9.26
CA ILE A 203 2.86 0.65 8.83
C ILE A 203 2.79 -0.75 9.46
N ASN A 204 3.90 -1.48 9.52
CA ASN A 204 3.90 -2.78 10.16
C ASN A 204 3.77 -2.68 11.70
N GLY A 205 4.29 -1.62 12.32
CA GLY A 205 4.00 -1.25 13.69
C GLY A 205 2.50 -1.05 13.93
N LEU A 206 1.82 -0.33 13.02
CA LEU A 206 0.38 -0.10 13.03
C LEU A 206 -0.40 -1.41 12.90
N VAL A 207 0.03 -2.33 12.03
CA VAL A 207 -0.56 -3.68 11.92
C VAL A 207 -0.48 -4.41 13.27
N GLY A 208 0.67 -4.34 13.95
CA GLY A 208 0.83 -4.88 15.31
C GLY A 208 -0.15 -4.29 16.31
N SER A 209 -0.34 -2.96 16.30
CA SER A 209 -1.36 -2.29 17.14
C SER A 209 -2.78 -2.75 16.84
N LEU A 210 -3.14 -2.93 15.56
CA LEU A 210 -4.46 -3.41 15.16
C LEU A 210 -4.70 -4.85 15.60
N ILE A 211 -3.70 -5.72 15.50
CA ILE A 211 -3.77 -7.11 15.98
C ILE A 211 -3.99 -7.15 17.50
N PHE A 212 -3.30 -6.29 18.25
CA PHE A 212 -3.50 -6.18 19.70
C PHE A 212 -4.94 -5.79 20.05
N ILE A 213 -5.48 -4.73 19.39
CA ILE A 213 -6.86 -4.28 19.59
C ILE A 213 -7.84 -5.38 19.20
N PHE A 214 -7.60 -6.06 18.09
CA PHE A 214 -8.44 -7.16 17.62
C PHE A 214 -8.44 -8.34 18.59
N GLY A 215 -7.28 -8.68 19.16
CA GLY A 215 -7.14 -9.72 20.20
C GLY A 215 -7.94 -9.39 21.47
N ILE A 216 -7.99 -8.12 21.87
CA ILE A 216 -8.82 -7.67 23.00
C ILE A 216 -10.31 -7.82 22.68
N ILE A 217 -10.73 -7.42 21.48
CA ILE A 217 -12.14 -7.48 21.05
C ILE A 217 -12.63 -8.92 20.94
N LEU A 218 -11.76 -9.85 20.55
CA LEU A 218 -12.10 -11.27 20.48
C LEU A 218 -12.15 -11.93 21.85
N SER A 219 -11.17 -11.65 22.71
CA SER A 219 -11.05 -12.30 24.02
C SER A 219 -11.90 -11.64 25.11
N ASP A 220 -12.47 -10.46 24.87
CA ASP A 220 -13.06 -9.57 25.90
C ASP A 220 -12.11 -9.35 27.10
N SER A 221 -10.79 -9.48 26.89
CA SER A 221 -9.76 -9.40 27.93
C SER A 221 -8.45 -8.82 27.40
N ILE A 222 -7.70 -8.13 28.27
CA ILE A 222 -6.39 -7.54 27.91
C ILE A 222 -5.35 -8.65 27.66
N SER A 223 -5.44 -9.77 28.38
CA SER A 223 -4.53 -10.90 28.20
C SER A 223 -4.62 -11.51 26.80
N GLY A 224 -5.80 -11.50 26.17
CA GLY A 224 -5.95 -11.93 24.78
C GLY A 224 -5.21 -11.03 23.78
N GLY A 225 -5.22 -9.72 24.02
CA GLY A 225 -4.41 -8.77 23.24
C GLY A 225 -2.92 -8.99 23.42
N ILE A 226 -2.45 -9.15 24.66
CA ILE A 226 -1.03 -9.40 24.97
C ILE A 226 -0.57 -10.71 24.33
N LEU A 227 -1.38 -11.77 24.41
CA LEU A 227 -1.07 -13.06 23.79
C LEU A 227 -0.98 -12.92 22.26
N ALA A 228 -1.93 -12.23 21.62
CA ALA A 228 -1.90 -12.00 20.18
C ALA A 228 -0.66 -11.20 19.75
N ALA A 229 -0.30 -10.15 20.50
CA ALA A 229 0.90 -9.36 20.24
C ALA A 229 2.17 -10.20 20.42
N ALA A 230 2.28 -10.98 21.50
CA ALA A 230 3.43 -11.86 21.74
C ALA A 230 3.59 -12.90 20.63
N CYS A 231 2.50 -13.53 20.19
CA CYS A 231 2.52 -14.44 19.05
C CYS A 231 3.01 -13.74 17.77
N PHE A 232 2.56 -12.51 17.51
CA PHE A 232 2.99 -11.75 16.34
C PHE A 232 4.51 -11.47 16.36
N PHE A 233 5.06 -11.04 17.51
CA PHE A 233 6.50 -10.85 17.67
C PHE A 233 7.29 -12.13 17.42
N LEU A 234 6.85 -13.27 17.97
CA LEU A 234 7.53 -14.55 17.77
C LEU A 234 7.48 -15.02 16.31
N ILE A 235 6.36 -14.79 15.62
CA ILE A 235 6.24 -15.08 14.18
C ILE A 235 7.23 -14.24 13.39
N MET A 236 7.36 -12.95 13.72
CA MET A 236 8.32 -12.08 13.05
C MET A 236 9.77 -12.51 13.29
N GLU A 237 10.12 -12.86 14.53
CA GLU A 237 11.45 -13.34 14.89
C GLU A 237 11.81 -14.66 14.19
N SER A 238 10.83 -15.55 14.04
CA SER A 238 11.02 -16.86 13.38
C SER A 238 10.97 -16.80 11.85
N ALA A 239 10.73 -15.62 11.26
CA ALA A 239 10.73 -15.47 9.82
C ALA A 239 12.12 -15.82 9.24
N PRO A 240 12.21 -16.72 8.23
CA PRO A 240 13.46 -17.29 7.73
C PRO A 240 14.40 -16.31 7.01
N GLY A 241 14.16 -15.00 7.11
CA GLY A 241 15.07 -13.95 6.65
C GLY A 241 16.03 -13.41 7.71
N CYS A 242 15.83 -13.74 9.00
CA CYS A 242 16.67 -13.27 10.12
C CYS A 242 17.69 -14.30 10.63
N ASN A 243 17.46 -15.60 10.38
CA ASN A 243 18.48 -16.61 10.61
C ASN A 243 19.28 -16.75 9.32
N GLY A 244 20.50 -16.19 9.30
CA GLY A 244 21.47 -16.26 8.20
C GLY A 244 21.93 -17.70 7.86
N HIS A 245 20.99 -18.56 7.49
CA HIS A 245 21.19 -19.94 7.10
C HIS A 245 20.33 -20.24 5.87
N LEU A 246 20.59 -19.51 4.79
CA LEU A 246 20.40 -19.92 3.39
C LEU A 246 20.97 -18.84 2.46
N LEU A 247 22.30 -18.69 2.51
CA LEU A 247 23.14 -18.32 1.38
C LEU A 247 24.34 -19.26 1.36
#